data_AF-A0A7C7L5D2-F1
#
_entry.id   AF-A0A7C7L5D2-F1
#
_cell.length_a   1.000
_cell.length_b   1.000
_cell.length_c   1.000
_cell.angle_alpha   90.00
_cell.angle_beta   90.00
_cell.angle_gamma   90.00
#
_symmetry.space_group_name_H-M   'P 1'
#
loop_
_entity.id
_entity.type
_entity.pdbx_description
1 polymer ?
#
loop_
_entity_poly.entity_id
_entity_poly.type
_entity_poly.pdbx_seq_one_letter_code
_entity_poly.pdbx_strand_id
1 'polypeptide(L)'
;VDPCGYRTLMVWQLAERHYDIPGLAGKLRDACPPGNVRPNSEALLPLLETGDMDYSFQYLSVALQHKLRFVRLPPQVNLGDPSLRELYRKAAVRLRGKRLGEHILKRGEPIAYAITVPEASPHPKLALEFVKFVLSEDGMRIIRQCGQNPLRPPRLRGEIPSELLEVER
;
A
#
# COMPACT_ATOMS: atom_id res chain seq x y z
N VAL A 1 -10.74 3.90 -7.93
CA VAL A 1 -10.09 4.86 -7.00
C VAL A 1 -8.72 4.30 -6.67
N ASP A 2 -7.67 5.07 -6.94
CA ASP A 2 -6.28 4.71 -6.65
C ASP A 2 -6.05 4.51 -5.13
N PRO A 3 -5.37 3.42 -4.71
CA PRO A 3 -5.10 3.16 -3.31
C PRO A 3 -4.21 4.16 -2.59
N CYS A 4 -3.21 4.74 -3.25
CA CYS A 4 -2.34 5.73 -2.65
C CYS A 4 -3.14 6.97 -2.24
N GLY A 5 -4.08 7.41 -3.09
CA GLY A 5 -4.94 8.56 -2.82
C GLY A 5 -5.78 8.42 -1.55
N TYR A 6 -6.57 7.34 -1.42
CA TYR A 6 -7.38 7.19 -0.19
C TYR A 6 -6.53 6.84 1.05
N ARG A 7 -5.38 6.17 0.88
CA ARG A 7 -4.45 5.90 1.99
C ARG A 7 -3.77 7.17 2.49
N THR A 8 -3.55 8.16 1.62
CA THR A 8 -3.05 9.50 2.03
C THR A 8 -3.99 10.13 3.05
N LEU A 9 -5.30 10.06 2.82
CA LEU A 9 -6.29 10.55 3.79
C LEU A 9 -6.26 9.78 5.12
N MET A 10 -5.99 8.47 5.08
CA MET A 10 -5.81 7.66 6.30
C MET A 10 -4.54 8.04 7.05
N VAL A 11 -3.44 8.23 6.32
CA VAL A 11 -2.15 8.71 6.85
C VAL A 11 -2.34 10.05 7.56
N TRP A 12 -3.09 10.99 6.99
CA TRP A 12 -3.38 12.26 7.65
C TRP A 12 -4.19 12.09 8.94
N GLN A 13 -5.20 11.23 8.95
CA GLN A 13 -5.98 10.91 10.17
C GLN A 13 -5.11 10.23 11.26
N LEU A 14 -4.18 9.36 10.87
CA LEU A 14 -3.25 8.73 11.80
C LEU A 14 -2.21 9.73 12.32
N ALA A 15 -1.70 10.61 11.46
CA ALA A 15 -0.77 11.67 11.83
C ALA A 15 -1.40 12.64 12.84
N GLU A 16 -2.65 13.06 12.63
CA GLU A 16 -3.40 13.88 13.58
C GLU A 16 -3.41 13.28 14.99
N ARG A 17 -3.67 11.97 15.10
CA ARG A 17 -3.66 11.24 16.38
C ARG A 17 -2.26 11.02 16.93
N HIS A 18 -1.28 10.77 16.07
CA HIS A 18 0.08 10.45 16.47
C HIS A 18 0.83 11.66 17.01
N TYR A 19 0.64 12.82 16.39
CA TYR A 19 1.30 14.07 16.76
C TYR A 19 0.50 14.93 17.74
N ASP A 20 -0.71 14.50 18.10
CA ASP A 20 -1.65 15.24 18.97
C ASP A 20 -1.92 16.66 18.48
N ILE A 21 -2.26 16.78 17.19
CA ILE A 21 -2.57 18.07 16.54
C ILE A 21 -4.03 18.05 16.07
N PRO A 22 -4.99 18.46 16.92
CA PRO A 22 -6.42 18.43 16.59
C PRO A 22 -6.74 19.12 15.26
N GLY A 23 -7.48 18.43 14.39
CA GLY A 23 -7.93 18.93 13.09
C GLY A 23 -6.86 18.97 11.99
N LEU A 24 -5.66 18.41 12.21
CA LEU A 24 -4.59 18.35 11.21
C LEU A 24 -5.06 17.72 9.90
N ALA A 25 -5.79 16.61 9.93
CA ALA A 25 -6.23 15.93 8.72
C ALA A 25 -7.22 16.78 7.89
N GLY A 26 -8.09 17.54 8.57
CA GLY A 26 -8.99 18.50 7.93
C GLY A 26 -8.20 19.63 7.27
N LYS A 27 -7.27 20.25 8.01
CA LYS A 27 -6.41 21.33 7.50
C LYS A 27 -5.62 20.90 6.26
N LEU A 28 -5.00 19.71 6.27
CA LEU A 28 -4.25 19.19 5.13
C LEU A 28 -5.13 18.95 3.91
N ARG A 29 -6.35 18.44 4.10
CA ARG A 29 -7.32 18.25 3.01
C ARG A 29 -7.77 19.57 2.42
N ASP A 30 -8.13 20.52 3.28
CA ASP A 30 -8.68 21.80 2.84
C ASP A 30 -7.60 22.68 2.19
N ALA A 31 -6.33 22.47 2.57
CA ALA A 31 -5.17 23.10 1.94
C ALA A 31 -4.68 22.40 0.65
N CYS A 32 -5.28 21.27 0.24
CA CYS A 32 -4.91 20.57 -0.99
C CYS A 32 -5.76 21.09 -2.17
N PRO A 33 -5.19 21.89 -3.10
CA PRO A 33 -5.96 22.44 -4.20
C PRO A 33 -6.48 21.32 -5.12
N PRO A 34 -7.67 21.46 -5.73
CA PRO A 34 -8.17 20.47 -6.70
C PRO A 34 -7.19 20.20 -7.83
N GLY A 35 -6.41 21.22 -8.23
CA GLY A 35 -5.34 21.14 -9.21
C GLY A 35 -4.16 20.26 -8.83
N ASN A 36 -4.05 19.80 -7.57
CA ASN A 36 -3.01 18.87 -7.10
C ASN A 36 -3.55 17.44 -6.94
N VAL A 37 -4.84 17.21 -7.19
CA VAL A 37 -5.43 15.86 -7.18
C VAL A 37 -5.31 15.25 -8.58
N ARG A 38 -4.83 14.01 -8.65
CA ARG A 38 -4.67 13.26 -9.91
C ARG A 38 -5.51 11.97 -9.91
N PRO A 39 -5.84 11.42 -11.08
CA PRO A 39 -6.60 10.15 -11.17
C PRO A 39 -5.89 8.96 -10.54
N ASN A 40 -4.56 8.94 -10.57
CA ASN A 40 -3.71 7.92 -9.97
C ASN A 40 -2.41 8.54 -9.44
N SER A 41 -1.69 7.77 -8.62
CA SER A 41 -0.46 8.23 -7.98
C SER A 41 0.73 8.38 -8.93
N GLU A 42 0.78 7.62 -10.02
CA GLU A 42 1.85 7.71 -11.03
C GLU A 42 1.84 9.06 -11.77
N ALA A 43 0.66 9.63 -12.00
CA ALA A 43 0.51 10.95 -12.61
C ALA A 43 1.07 12.12 -11.76
N LEU A 44 1.49 11.86 -10.53
CA LEU A 44 2.17 12.84 -9.68
C LEU A 44 3.69 12.86 -9.93
N LEU A 45 4.27 11.81 -10.52
CA LEU A 45 5.73 11.67 -10.67
C LEU A 45 6.34 12.74 -11.57
N PRO A 46 5.81 13.03 -12.78
CA PRO A 46 6.40 14.06 -13.63
C PRO A 46 6.43 15.43 -12.96
N LEU A 47 5.41 15.75 -12.15
CA LEU A 47 5.32 17.03 -11.45
C LEU A 47 6.38 17.17 -10.34
N LEU A 48 6.76 16.06 -9.71
CA LEU A 48 7.89 16.04 -8.76
C LEU A 48 9.22 16.21 -9.49
N GLU A 49 9.35 15.59 -10.67
CA GLU A 49 10.56 15.63 -11.48
C GLU A 49 10.79 17.02 -12.13
N THR A 50 9.72 17.71 -12.54
CA THR A 50 9.78 19.07 -13.09
C THR A 50 9.86 20.15 -12.02
N GLY A 51 9.51 19.84 -10.76
CA GLY A 51 9.42 20.81 -9.68
C GLY A 51 8.11 21.60 -9.65
N ASP A 52 7.13 21.24 -10.49
CA ASP A 52 5.77 21.80 -10.43
C ASP A 52 5.01 21.37 -9.16
N MET A 53 5.55 20.38 -8.43
CA MET A 53 5.08 19.96 -7.12
C MET A 53 6.26 19.61 -6.21
N ASP A 54 6.26 20.18 -5.01
CA ASP A 54 7.36 19.97 -4.05
C ASP A 54 7.31 18.59 -3.36
N TYR A 55 6.10 18.13 -3.03
CA TYR A 55 5.88 16.89 -2.28
C TYR A 55 4.64 16.15 -2.78
N SER A 56 4.71 14.82 -2.78
CA SER A 56 3.54 13.96 -2.94
C SER A 56 3.63 12.75 -2.00
N PHE A 57 2.47 12.20 -1.65
CA PHE A 57 2.40 10.94 -0.91
C PHE A 57 2.57 9.77 -1.89
N GLN A 58 3.55 8.91 -1.63
CA GLN A 58 3.89 7.76 -2.48
C GLN A 58 4.30 6.56 -1.64
N TYR A 59 4.25 5.37 -2.24
CA TYR A 59 4.87 4.19 -1.65
C TYR A 59 6.39 4.29 -1.72
N LEU A 60 7.09 3.76 -0.70
CA LEU A 60 8.56 3.76 -0.66
C LEU A 60 9.19 3.08 -1.88
N SER A 61 8.56 2.01 -2.39
CA SER A 61 9.04 1.32 -3.60
C SER A 61 9.06 2.24 -4.82
N VAL A 62 8.04 3.08 -4.99
CA VAL A 62 7.96 4.04 -6.10
C VAL A 62 9.06 5.08 -5.98
N ALA A 63 9.24 5.64 -4.77
CA ALA A 63 10.31 6.62 -4.54
C ALA A 63 11.70 6.04 -4.82
N LEU A 64 11.97 4.79 -4.42
CA LEU A 64 13.24 4.12 -4.69
C LEU A 64 13.45 3.83 -6.18
N GLN A 65 12.43 3.32 -6.88
CA GLN A 65 12.48 3.01 -8.30
C GLN A 65 12.72 4.26 -9.16
N HIS A 66 12.13 5.39 -8.78
CA HIS A 66 12.31 6.69 -9.47
C HIS A 66 13.45 7.54 -8.90
N LYS A 67 14.26 6.99 -7.98
CA LYS A 67 15.40 7.69 -7.34
C LYS A 67 15.02 9.04 -6.72
N LEU A 68 13.79 9.16 -6.20
CA LEU A 68 13.28 10.36 -5.57
C LEU A 68 13.82 10.50 -4.14
N ARG A 69 14.00 11.74 -3.68
CA ARG A 69 14.18 12.02 -2.25
C ARG A 69 12.86 11.80 -1.52
N PHE A 70 12.91 11.32 -0.28
CA PHE A 70 11.71 11.03 0.50
C PHE A 70 11.91 11.33 1.99
N VAL A 71 10.79 11.60 2.66
CA VAL A 71 10.70 11.65 4.13
C VAL A 71 10.04 10.37 4.61
N ARG A 72 10.68 9.67 5.56
CA ARG A 72 10.11 8.47 6.17
C ARG A 72 9.09 8.86 7.24
N LEU A 73 7.84 8.47 7.02
CA LEU A 73 6.79 8.58 8.03
C LEU A 73 6.95 7.45 9.06
N PRO A 74 6.64 7.71 10.34
CA PRO A 74 6.77 6.71 11.40
C PRO A 74 5.82 5.51 11.18
N PRO A 75 6.16 4.30 11.66
CA PRO A 75 5.34 3.10 11.51
C PRO A 75 3.88 3.28 11.96
N GLN A 76 3.64 4.10 12.98
CA GLN A 76 2.33 4.42 13.54
C GLN A 76 1.38 5.09 12.53
N VAL A 77 1.94 5.69 11.49
CA VAL A 77 1.22 6.53 10.52
C VAL A 77 1.27 5.94 9.11
N ASN A 78 2.38 5.31 8.73
CA ASN A 78 2.71 4.99 7.34
C ASN A 78 1.99 3.75 6.75
N LEU A 79 1.17 3.04 7.54
CA LEU A 79 0.44 1.82 7.15
C LEU A 79 1.34 0.63 6.76
N GLY A 80 2.63 0.64 7.11
CA GLY A 80 3.61 -0.34 6.65
C GLY A 80 3.89 -1.51 7.60
N ASP A 81 3.49 -1.42 8.87
CA ASP A 81 3.80 -2.44 9.89
C ASP A 81 2.58 -3.36 10.16
N PRO A 82 2.67 -4.66 9.82
CA PRO A 82 1.59 -5.61 10.07
C PRO A 82 1.16 -5.74 11.54
N SER A 83 2.03 -5.43 12.50
CA SER A 83 1.76 -5.49 13.94
C SER A 83 0.87 -4.34 14.42
N LEU A 84 0.80 -3.24 13.67
CA LEU A 84 0.05 -2.03 14.01
C LEU A 84 -1.37 -2.01 13.42
N ARG A 85 -1.91 -3.18 13.02
CA ARG A 85 -3.24 -3.28 12.39
C ARG A 85 -4.34 -2.57 13.18
N GLU A 86 -4.41 -2.77 14.49
CA GLU A 86 -5.45 -2.16 15.33
C GLU A 86 -5.31 -0.64 15.43
N LEU A 87 -4.09 -0.13 15.36
CA LEU A 87 -3.86 1.31 15.27
C LEU A 87 -4.37 1.86 13.93
N TYR A 88 -4.03 1.20 12.82
CA TYR A 88 -4.44 1.64 11.48
C TYR A 88 -5.96 1.66 11.29
N ARG A 89 -6.68 0.73 11.94
CA ARG A 89 -8.16 0.65 11.89
C ARG A 89 -8.85 1.89 12.48
N LYS A 90 -8.14 2.74 13.22
CA LYS A 90 -8.64 4.03 13.75
C LYS A 90 -8.80 5.11 12.67
N ALA A 91 -8.26 4.88 11.47
CA ALA A 91 -8.50 5.70 10.29
C ALA A 91 -9.50 5.02 9.34
N ALA A 92 -10.37 5.83 8.74
CA ALA A 92 -11.32 5.35 7.75
C ALA A 92 -11.69 6.45 6.76
N VAL A 93 -11.93 6.05 5.51
CA VAL A 93 -12.30 6.93 4.41
C VAL A 93 -13.54 6.39 3.73
N ARG A 94 -14.52 7.27 3.52
CA ARG A 94 -15.75 6.94 2.79
C ARG A 94 -15.54 7.25 1.30
N LEU A 95 -15.52 6.21 0.49
CA LEU A 95 -15.39 6.32 -0.96
C LEU A 95 -16.77 6.25 -1.62
N ARG A 96 -16.89 6.84 -2.81
CA ARG A 96 -18.08 6.65 -3.65
C ARG A 96 -18.13 5.20 -4.16
N GLY A 97 -19.30 4.60 -4.05
CA GLY A 97 -19.59 3.26 -4.56
C GLY A 97 -19.83 3.24 -6.07
N LYS A 98 -20.28 2.10 -6.59
CA LYS A 98 -20.55 1.93 -8.03
C LYS A 98 -21.84 2.62 -8.44
N ARG A 99 -22.85 2.64 -7.56
CA ARG A 99 -24.14 3.30 -7.80
C ARG A 99 -24.18 4.70 -7.20
N LEU A 100 -25.03 5.57 -7.75
CA LEU A 100 -25.30 6.90 -7.18
C LEU A 100 -25.85 6.73 -5.75
N GLY A 101 -25.30 7.49 -4.79
CA GLY A 101 -25.64 7.39 -3.37
C GLY A 101 -25.00 6.21 -2.61
N GLU A 102 -24.37 5.27 -3.31
CA GLU A 102 -23.63 4.18 -2.66
C GLU A 102 -22.29 4.68 -2.13
N HIS A 103 -21.89 4.17 -0.96
CA HIS A 103 -20.60 4.46 -0.36
C HIS A 103 -19.92 3.19 0.14
N ILE A 104 -18.59 3.16 0.01
CA ILE A 104 -17.75 2.08 0.53
C ILE A 104 -16.88 2.67 1.63
N LEU A 105 -17.01 2.14 2.84
CA LEU A 105 -16.12 2.50 3.94
C LEU A 105 -14.84 1.67 3.83
N LYS A 106 -13.70 2.34 3.60
CA LYS A 106 -12.38 1.72 3.70
C LYS A 106 -11.79 2.05 5.06
N ARG A 107 -11.42 1.03 5.83
CA ARG A 107 -10.69 1.17 7.09
C ARG A 107 -9.19 0.98 6.83
N GLY A 108 -8.36 1.67 7.61
CA GLY A 108 -6.92 1.50 7.54
C GLY A 108 -6.50 0.08 7.90
N GLU A 109 -5.60 -0.47 7.10
CA GLU A 109 -4.98 -1.79 7.28
C GLU A 109 -3.53 -1.72 6.79
N PRO A 110 -2.66 -2.63 7.27
CA PRO A 110 -1.30 -2.72 6.75
C PRO A 110 -1.29 -2.92 5.23
N ILE A 111 -0.41 -2.20 4.54
CA ILE A 111 -0.20 -2.36 3.10
C ILE A 111 0.55 -3.67 2.90
N ALA A 112 -0.16 -4.69 2.43
CA ALA A 112 0.40 -5.99 2.09
C ALA A 112 0.02 -6.38 0.67
N TYR A 113 0.97 -6.99 -0.03
CA TYR A 113 0.73 -7.66 -1.30
C TYR A 113 0.44 -9.14 -1.03
N ALA A 114 -0.47 -9.71 -1.81
CA ALA A 114 -0.83 -11.12 -1.77
C ALA A 114 -0.78 -11.68 -3.19
N ILE A 115 -0.47 -12.97 -3.30
CA ILE A 115 -0.47 -13.74 -4.54
C ILE A 115 -1.31 -14.99 -4.33
N THR A 116 -2.01 -15.44 -5.36
CA THR A 116 -2.81 -16.67 -5.34
C THR A 116 -2.78 -17.36 -6.70
N VAL A 117 -3.03 -18.67 -6.73
CA VAL A 117 -3.33 -19.41 -7.96
C VAL A 117 -4.85 -19.46 -8.09
N PRO A 118 -5.45 -18.87 -9.15
CA PRO A 118 -6.89 -18.97 -9.37
C PRO A 118 -7.33 -20.43 -9.57
N GLU A 119 -8.51 -20.79 -9.05
CA GLU A 119 -9.07 -22.15 -9.17
C GLU A 119 -9.18 -22.59 -10.64
N ALA A 120 -9.61 -21.70 -11.53
CA ALA A 120 -9.74 -21.94 -12.96
C ALA A 120 -8.44 -21.69 -13.76
N SER A 121 -7.26 -21.78 -13.13
CA SER A 121 -5.99 -21.60 -13.83
C SER A 121 -5.84 -22.64 -14.96
N PRO A 122 -5.54 -22.23 -16.21
CA PRO A 122 -5.32 -23.17 -17.32
C PRO A 122 -4.04 -24.01 -17.13
N HIS A 123 -3.13 -23.55 -16.28
CA HIS A 123 -1.86 -24.21 -16.00
C HIS A 123 -1.55 -24.17 -14.48
N PRO A 124 -2.31 -24.90 -13.65
CA PRO A 124 -2.23 -24.78 -12.20
C PRO A 124 -0.85 -25.18 -11.65
N LYS A 125 -0.21 -26.18 -12.25
CA LYS A 125 1.15 -26.62 -11.87
C LYS A 125 2.18 -25.53 -12.12
N LEU A 126 2.18 -24.92 -13.31
CA LEU A 126 3.12 -23.83 -13.65
C LEU A 126 2.86 -22.57 -12.80
N ALA A 127 1.60 -22.25 -12.52
CA ALA A 127 1.24 -21.15 -11.64
C ALA A 127 1.76 -21.39 -10.21
N LEU A 128 1.68 -22.62 -9.70
CA LEU A 128 2.23 -22.99 -8.40
C LEU A 128 3.76 -22.87 -8.37
N GLU A 129 4.46 -23.32 -9.42
CA GLU A 129 5.90 -23.13 -9.55
C GLU A 129 6.30 -21.64 -9.58
N PHE A 130 5.51 -20.79 -10.22
CA PHE A 130 5.71 -19.34 -10.17
C PHE A 130 5.54 -18.78 -8.75
N VAL A 131 4.52 -19.21 -8.00
CA VAL A 131 4.36 -18.81 -6.60
C VAL A 131 5.55 -19.26 -5.75
N LYS A 132 6.04 -20.50 -5.92
CA LYS A 132 7.25 -20.98 -5.26
C LYS A 132 8.47 -20.11 -5.59
N PHE A 133 8.64 -19.73 -6.86
CA PHE A 133 9.72 -18.82 -7.27
C PHE A 133 9.60 -17.45 -6.59
N VAL A 134 8.41 -16.84 -6.56
CA VAL A 134 8.18 -15.54 -5.91
C VAL A 134 8.52 -15.60 -4.41
N LEU A 135 8.22 -16.72 -3.75
CA LEU A 135 8.49 -16.94 -2.33
C LEU A 135 9.92 -17.47 -2.04
N SER A 136 10.69 -17.84 -3.06
CA SER A 136 12.08 -18.28 -2.91
C SER A 136 13.01 -17.13 -2.51
N GLU A 137 14.24 -17.43 -2.10
CA GLU A 137 15.25 -16.39 -1.81
C GLU A 137 15.52 -15.48 -3.01
N ASP A 138 15.50 -16.01 -4.24
CA ASP A 138 15.68 -15.22 -5.45
C ASP A 138 14.51 -14.27 -5.71
N GLY A 139 13.28 -14.76 -5.57
CA GLY A 139 12.08 -13.93 -5.67
C GLY A 139 12.08 -12.82 -4.61
N MET A 140 12.37 -13.17 -3.35
CA MET A 140 12.48 -12.21 -2.26
C MET A 140 13.60 -11.18 -2.50
N ARG A 141 14.75 -11.59 -3.06
CA ARG A 141 15.84 -10.68 -3.43
C ARG A 141 15.39 -9.67 -4.49
N ILE A 142 14.67 -10.10 -5.51
CA ILE A 142 14.12 -9.21 -6.55
C ILE A 142 13.14 -8.20 -5.91
N ILE A 143 12.23 -8.67 -5.05
CA ILE A 143 11.27 -7.80 -4.34
C ILE A 143 11.98 -6.73 -3.51
N ARG A 144 13.05 -7.10 -2.78
CA ARG A 144 13.88 -6.15 -2.01
C ARG A 144 14.56 -5.12 -2.90
N GLN A 145 15.10 -5.53 -4.04
CA GLN A 145 15.72 -4.62 -5.02
C GLN A 145 14.71 -3.62 -5.59
N CYS A 146 13.44 -4.01 -5.70
CA CYS A 146 12.34 -3.13 -6.08
C CYS A 146 11.83 -2.22 -4.94
N GLY A 147 12.51 -2.20 -3.78
CA GLY A 147 12.16 -1.32 -2.66
C GLY A 147 10.98 -1.80 -1.83
N GLN A 148 10.65 -3.09 -1.90
CA GLN A 148 9.57 -3.71 -1.14
C GLN A 148 10.14 -4.70 -0.12
N ASN A 149 9.51 -4.79 1.05
CA ASN A 149 9.92 -5.71 2.10
C ASN A 149 9.09 -7.00 2.02
N PRO A 150 9.66 -8.14 1.57
CA PRO A 150 8.96 -9.41 1.59
C PRO A 150 8.70 -9.85 3.05
N LEU A 151 7.56 -10.48 3.28
CA LEU A 151 7.24 -11.09 4.58
C LEU A 151 7.93 -12.45 4.70
N ARG A 152 8.67 -12.67 5.79
CA ARG A 152 9.30 -13.95 6.11
C ARG A 152 8.99 -14.37 7.55
N PRO A 153 8.39 -15.55 7.78
CA PRO A 153 7.76 -16.40 6.76
C PRO A 153 6.57 -15.67 6.08
N PRO A 154 6.17 -16.07 4.85
CA PRO A 154 4.95 -15.55 4.24
C PRO A 154 3.73 -15.91 5.10
N ARG A 155 2.67 -15.11 5.02
CA ARG A 155 1.40 -15.44 5.66
C ARG A 155 0.53 -16.24 4.69
N LEU A 156 0.20 -17.47 5.06
CA LEU A 156 -0.66 -18.35 4.28
C LEU A 156 -2.11 -18.24 4.75
N ARG A 157 -3.07 -18.23 3.82
CA ARG A 157 -4.50 -18.17 4.13
C ARG A 157 -5.33 -18.87 3.05
N GLY A 158 -6.25 -19.73 3.47
CA GLY A 158 -7.15 -20.48 2.59
C GLY A 158 -6.72 -21.93 2.43
N GLU A 159 -7.07 -22.52 1.28
CA GLU A 159 -6.62 -23.87 0.90
C GLU A 159 -5.20 -23.78 0.34
N ILE A 160 -4.24 -24.26 1.12
CA ILE A 160 -2.82 -24.14 0.79
C ILE A 160 -2.33 -25.46 0.20
N PRO A 161 -1.78 -25.47 -1.03
CA PRO A 161 -1.10 -26.63 -1.58
C PRO A 161 0.02 -27.10 -0.65
N SER A 162 0.10 -28.40 -0.40
CA SER A 162 1.11 -29.01 0.48
C SER A 162 2.54 -28.58 0.13
N GLU A 163 2.80 -28.32 -1.14
CA GLU A 163 4.08 -27.91 -1.71
C GLU A 163 4.51 -26.49 -1.31
N LEU A 164 3.62 -25.70 -0.70
CA LEU A 164 3.93 -24.37 -0.16
C LEU A 164 4.14 -24.38 1.37
N LEU A 165 3.84 -25.49 2.06
CA LEU A 165 4.00 -25.59 3.52
C LEU A 165 5.48 -25.67 3.94
N GLU A 166 6.37 -26.10 3.04
CA GLU A 166 7.81 -26.14 3.31
C GLU A 166 8.45 -24.75 3.34
N VAL A 167 7.77 -23.73 2.79
CA VAL A 167 8.24 -22.34 2.73
C VAL A 167 8.08 -21.62 4.09
N GLU A 168 7.42 -22.24 5.07
CA GLU A 168 7.31 -21.71 6.44
C GLU A 168 8.54 -21.99 7.33
N ARG A 169 9.46 -22.87 6.91
CA ARG A 169 10.67 -23.22 7.67
C ARG A 169 11.85 -22.32 7.33
#